data_AF-A0A0L1LHE6-F1
#
_entry.id   AF-A0A0L1LHE6-F1
#
_cell.length_a   1.000
_cell.length_b   1.000
_cell.length_c   1.000
_cell.angle_alpha   90.00
_cell.angle_beta   90.00
_cell.angle_gamma   90.00
#
_symmetry.space_group_name_H-M   'P 1'
#
loop_
_entity.id
_entity.type
_entity.pdbx_description
1 polymer ?
#
loop_
_entity_poly.entity_id
_entity_poly.type
_entity_poly.pdbx_seq_one_letter_code
_entity_poly.pdbx_strand_id
1 'polypeptide(L)'
;DLRPQSRGRIDIRSADPREAPLIQPNYLSHPEDLRVAADAIRLTRRIVSAPALQAFKPVEYLPGDSLQSEEQLHEAAARIGTTIFHPVGTCRMGNDADAVVDAEL
;
A
#
# COMPACT_ATOMS: atom_id res chain seq x y z
N ASP A 1 7.90 3.57 -5.99
CA ASP A 1 8.01 4.59 -4.93
C ASP A 1 7.47 3.96 -3.65
N LEU A 2 8.07 4.23 -2.48
CA LEU A 2 7.58 3.78 -1.17
C LEU A 2 6.89 4.91 -0.37
N ARG A 3 6.58 6.02 -1.03
CA ARG A 3 5.87 7.17 -0.46
C ARG A 3 4.47 7.24 -1.06
N PRO A 4 3.49 6.49 -0.51
CA PRO A 4 2.14 6.48 -1.05
C PRO A 4 1.50 7.86 -0.96
N GLN A 5 0.61 8.17 -1.90
CA GLN A 5 -0.14 9.43 -1.94
C GLN A 5 -1.49 9.32 -1.23
N SER A 6 -2.06 8.13 -1.12
CA SER A 6 -3.28 7.88 -0.34
C SER A 6 -3.07 8.29 1.12
N ARG A 7 -4.11 8.84 1.74
CA ARG A 7 -4.11 9.26 3.14
C ARG A 7 -5.31 8.68 3.87
N GLY A 8 -5.04 8.10 5.03
CA GLY A 8 -6.04 7.50 5.91
C GLY A 8 -6.38 8.38 7.11
N ARG A 9 -7.18 7.82 8.02
CA ARG A 9 -7.55 8.40 9.30
C ARG A 9 -7.60 7.35 10.40
N ILE A 10 -7.40 7.80 11.63
CA ILE A 10 -7.68 7.05 12.85
C ILE A 10 -8.64 7.88 13.68
N ASP A 11 -9.73 7.27 14.13
CA ASP A 11 -10.77 7.95 14.88
C ASP A 11 -11.16 7.21 16.15
N ILE A 12 -11.56 7.99 17.14
CA ILE A 12 -12.19 7.48 18.35
C ILE A 12 -13.53 6.86 17.97
N ARG A 13 -13.74 5.60 18.38
CA ARG A 13 -15.00 4.88 18.14
C ARG A 13 -16.10 5.28 19.11
N SER A 14 -15.75 5.47 20.38
CA SER A 14 -16.67 5.79 21.47
C SER A 14 -15.95 6.53 22.59
N ALA A 15 -16.70 6.94 23.63
CA ALA A 15 -16.12 7.58 24.81
C ALA A 15 -15.35 6.61 25.73
N ASP A 16 -15.45 5.28 25.53
CA ASP A 16 -14.67 4.32 26.33
C ASP A 16 -13.25 4.18 25.77
N PRO A 17 -12.20 4.58 26.52
CA PRO A 17 -10.82 4.50 26.05
C PRO A 17 -10.30 3.06 25.88
N ARG A 18 -11.05 2.04 26.32
CA ARG A 18 -10.69 0.63 26.14
C ARG A 18 -11.15 0.07 24.80
N GLU A 19 -12.04 0.75 24.09
CA GLU A 19 -12.47 0.30 22.77
C GLU A 19 -11.42 0.59 21.71
N ALA A 20 -11.19 -0.37 20.81
CA ALA A 20 -10.26 -0.20 19.71
C ALA A 20 -10.72 0.93 18.77
N PRO A 21 -9.81 1.79 18.29
CA PRO A 21 -10.16 2.88 17.40
C PRO A 21 -10.66 2.37 16.04
N LEU A 22 -11.24 3.26 15.26
CA LEU A 22 -11.49 3.05 13.84
C LEU A 22 -10.19 3.37 13.10
N ILE A 23 -9.69 2.44 12.27
CA ILE A 23 -8.49 2.63 11.47
C ILE A 23 -8.89 2.46 10.01
N GLN A 24 -8.74 3.51 9.22
CA GLN A 24 -9.07 3.51 7.80
C GLN A 24 -7.90 4.08 6.99
N PRO A 25 -6.97 3.22 6.52
CA PRO A 25 -5.79 3.67 5.79
C PRO A 25 -6.08 4.27 4.40
N ASN A 26 -7.27 4.02 3.85
CA ASN A 26 -7.65 4.36 2.47
C ASN A 26 -6.65 3.86 1.43
N TYR A 27 -6.15 2.62 1.58
CA TYR A 27 -5.20 2.05 0.61
C TYR A 27 -5.72 2.15 -0.82
N LEU A 28 -4.82 2.52 -1.74
CA LEU A 28 -5.08 2.63 -3.18
C LEU A 28 -6.19 3.64 -3.55
N SER A 29 -6.52 4.59 -2.68
CA SER A 29 -7.50 5.65 -2.99
C SER A 29 -6.96 6.69 -3.98
N HIS A 30 -5.63 6.81 -4.10
CA HIS A 30 -4.98 7.71 -5.04
C HIS A 30 -4.56 6.96 -6.33
N PRO A 31 -4.86 7.49 -7.54
CA PRO A 31 -4.55 6.81 -8.82
C PRO A 31 -3.08 6.45 -9.00
N GLU A 32 -2.17 7.30 -8.51
CA GLU A 32 -0.73 7.02 -8.57
C GLU A 32 -0.33 5.77 -7.77
N ASP A 33 -0.98 5.50 -6.64
CA ASP A 33 -0.68 4.32 -5.83
C ASP A 33 -1.15 3.03 -6.53
N LEU A 34 -2.30 3.08 -7.20
CA LEU A 34 -2.79 1.99 -8.06
C LEU A 34 -1.79 1.67 -9.17
N ARG A 35 -1.33 2.72 -9.89
CA ARG A 35 -0.36 2.60 -10.98
C ARG A 35 0.95 1.98 -10.49
N VAL A 36 1.50 2.48 -9.38
CA VAL A 36 2.73 1.95 -8.77
C VAL A 36 2.56 0.49 -8.34
N ALA A 37 1.39 0.11 -7.82
CA ALA A 37 1.13 -1.27 -7.42
C ALA A 37 1.05 -2.24 -8.62
N ALA A 38 0.39 -1.84 -9.70
CA ALA A 38 0.38 -2.63 -10.95
C ALA A 38 1.78 -2.77 -11.55
N ASP A 39 2.56 -1.70 -11.56
CA ASP A 39 3.95 -1.71 -12.04
C ASP A 39 4.84 -2.63 -11.21
N ALA A 40 4.62 -2.72 -9.89
CA ALA A 40 5.34 -3.65 -9.02
C ALA A 40 5.08 -5.13 -9.40
N ILE A 41 3.84 -5.48 -9.77
CA ILE A 41 3.51 -6.83 -10.27
C ILE A 41 4.25 -7.11 -11.58
N ARG A 42 4.18 -6.18 -12.55
CA ARG A 42 4.88 -6.31 -13.84
C ARG A 42 6.40 -6.43 -13.67
N LEU A 43 6.97 -5.64 -12.77
CA LEU A 43 8.39 -5.68 -12.45
C LEU A 43 8.78 -7.03 -11.84
N THR A 44 7.98 -7.55 -10.90
CA THR A 44 8.21 -8.85 -10.28
C THR A 44 8.20 -9.96 -11.33
N ARG A 45 7.22 -9.97 -12.24
CA ARG A 45 7.16 -10.92 -13.37
C ARG A 45 8.42 -10.85 -14.24
N ARG A 46 8.90 -9.64 -14.56
CA ARG A 46 10.14 -9.44 -15.34
C ARG A 46 11.38 -9.94 -14.61
N ILE A 47 11.46 -9.74 -13.29
CA ILE A 47 12.57 -10.25 -12.49
C ILE A 47 12.56 -11.78 -12.50
N VAL A 48 11.40 -12.39 -12.25
CA VAL A 48 11.22 -13.84 -12.19
C VAL A 48 11.48 -14.53 -13.54
N SER A 49 11.24 -13.84 -14.67
CA SER A 49 11.53 -14.38 -16.00
C SER A 49 13.01 -14.35 -16.39
N ALA A 50 13.89 -13.73 -15.60
CA ALA A 50 15.31 -13.63 -15.91
C ALA A 50 15.98 -15.02 -16.05
N PRO A 51 16.97 -15.18 -16.96
CA PRO A 51 17.66 -16.47 -17.18
C PRO A 51 18.21 -17.12 -15.91
N ALA A 52 18.70 -16.31 -14.97
CA ALA A 52 19.26 -16.77 -13.70
C ALA A 52 18.24 -17.53 -12.82
N LEU A 53 16.93 -17.29 -13.01
CA LEU A 53 15.86 -17.93 -12.23
C LEU A 53 15.22 -19.13 -12.94
N GLN A 54 15.52 -19.37 -14.23
CA GLN A 54 14.88 -20.44 -15.01
C GLN A 54 15.19 -21.84 -14.49
N ALA A 55 16.34 -22.04 -13.83
CA ALA A 55 16.69 -23.32 -13.19
C ALA A 55 15.68 -23.75 -12.12
N PHE A 56 14.96 -22.79 -11.51
CA PHE A 56 13.95 -23.05 -10.48
C PHE A 56 12.55 -23.31 -11.05
N LYS A 57 12.35 -23.20 -12.38
CA LYS A 57 11.06 -23.39 -13.06
C LYS A 57 9.93 -22.64 -12.37
N PRO A 58 10.03 -21.30 -12.23
CA PRO A 58 9.08 -20.54 -11.44
C PRO A 58 7.68 -20.62 -12.04
N VAL A 59 6.69 -20.72 -11.15
CA VAL A 59 5.26 -20.67 -11.49
C VAL A 59 4.66 -19.51 -10.71
N GLU A 60 3.99 -18.60 -11.42
CA GLU A 60 3.29 -17.49 -10.77
C GLU A 60 2.04 -18.01 -10.04
N TYR A 61 2.06 -17.97 -8.72
CA TYR A 61 0.93 -18.42 -7.90
C TYR A 61 -0.14 -17.32 -7.72
N LEU A 62 0.28 -16.10 -7.39
CA LEU A 62 -0.57 -14.92 -7.27
C LEU A 62 0.10 -13.73 -7.99
N PRO A 63 -0.69 -12.86 -8.65
CA PRO A 63 -2.12 -12.99 -8.89
C PRO A 63 -2.49 -14.02 -9.98
N GLY A 64 -1.48 -14.64 -10.61
CA GLY A 64 -1.63 -15.58 -11.72
C GLY A 64 -1.32 -14.90 -13.06
N ASP A 65 -0.82 -15.67 -14.01
CA ASP A 65 -0.32 -15.16 -15.30
C ASP A 65 -1.42 -14.73 -16.29
N SER A 66 -2.68 -15.02 -16.00
CA SER A 66 -3.81 -14.65 -16.88
C SER A 66 -4.22 -13.18 -16.78
N LEU A 67 -3.83 -12.48 -15.71
CA LEU A 67 -4.20 -11.08 -15.48
C LEU A 67 -3.12 -10.16 -16.05
N GLN A 68 -3.46 -9.37 -17.06
CA GLN A 68 -2.49 -8.60 -17.87
C GLN A 68 -2.89 -7.13 -18.07
N SER A 69 -4.18 -6.81 -18.13
CA SER A 69 -4.64 -5.43 -18.31
C SER A 69 -4.32 -4.58 -17.08
N GLU A 70 -4.30 -3.26 -17.24
CA GLU A 70 -4.02 -2.36 -16.14
C GLU A 70 -5.09 -2.45 -15.05
N GLU A 71 -6.36 -2.52 -15.44
CA GLU A 71 -7.50 -2.68 -14.55
C GLU A 71 -7.44 -4.01 -13.80
N GLN A 72 -7.12 -5.10 -14.49
CA GLN A 72 -6.93 -6.41 -13.88
C GLN A 72 -5.80 -6.40 -12.85
N LEU A 73 -4.72 -5.68 -13.12
CA LEU A 73 -3.58 -5.55 -12.20
C LEU A 73 -3.88 -4.64 -11.02
N HIS A 74 -4.69 -3.59 -11.20
CA HIS A 74 -5.22 -2.78 -10.10
C HIS A 74 -6.09 -3.60 -9.16
N GLU A 75 -7.05 -4.36 -9.69
CA GLU A 75 -7.91 -5.24 -8.90
C GLU A 75 -7.09 -6.34 -8.19
N ALA A 76 -6.12 -6.93 -8.90
CA ALA A 76 -5.21 -7.90 -8.32
C ALA A 76 -4.43 -7.30 -7.16
N ALA A 77 -3.82 -6.13 -7.34
CA ALA A 77 -3.07 -5.43 -6.31
C ALA A 77 -3.93 -5.10 -5.08
N ALA A 78 -5.17 -4.65 -5.28
CA ALA A 78 -6.11 -4.38 -4.20
C ALA A 78 -6.48 -5.63 -3.41
N ARG A 79 -6.58 -6.79 -4.07
CA ARG A 79 -6.96 -8.05 -3.43
C ARG A 79 -5.81 -8.74 -2.70
N ILE A 80 -4.59 -8.69 -3.25
CA ILE A 80 -3.42 -9.41 -2.69
C ILE A 80 -2.52 -8.53 -1.84
N GLY A 81 -2.65 -7.20 -1.97
CA GLY A 81 -1.85 -6.24 -1.24
C GLY A 81 -2.04 -6.38 0.27
N THR A 82 -0.93 -6.28 1.00
CA THR A 82 -0.92 -6.26 2.47
C THR A 82 -0.08 -5.08 2.95
N THR A 83 -0.20 -4.76 4.23
CA THR A 83 0.65 -3.75 4.85
C THR A 83 2.00 -4.34 5.25
N ILE A 84 3.06 -3.55 5.11
CA ILE A 84 4.37 -3.83 5.73
C ILE A 84 4.49 -3.24 7.14
N PHE A 85 3.36 -2.90 7.77
CA PHE A 85 3.23 -2.50 9.17
C PHE A 85 3.92 -1.18 9.56
N HIS A 86 3.90 -0.18 8.67
CA HIS A 86 4.45 1.17 8.94
C HIS A 86 3.37 2.29 8.96
N PRO A 87 2.37 2.25 9.86
CA PRO A 87 1.46 3.38 10.03
C PRO A 87 2.21 4.58 10.63
N VAL A 88 2.13 5.75 9.99
CA VAL A 88 2.80 6.98 10.41
C VAL A 88 1.95 8.21 10.11
N GLY A 89 2.25 9.34 10.76
CA GLY A 89 1.77 10.66 10.35
C GLY A 89 0.40 11.11 10.87
N THR A 90 -0.25 10.34 11.76
CA THR A 90 -1.54 10.73 12.36
C THR A 90 -1.44 11.90 13.33
N CYS A 91 -0.27 12.08 13.96
CA CYS A 91 0.11 13.29 14.70
C CYS A 91 1.33 13.91 14.01
N ARG A 92 1.12 14.54 12.86
CA ARG A 92 2.23 15.05 12.03
C ARG A 92 2.92 16.25 12.68
N MET A 93 4.24 16.23 12.66
CA MET A 93 5.11 17.37 12.98
C MET A 93 5.05 18.43 11.87
N GLY A 94 4.95 19.71 12.23
CA GLY A 94 4.97 20.82 11.28
C GLY A 94 4.83 22.20 11.92
N ASN A 95 4.87 23.24 11.10
CA ASN A 95 4.67 24.64 11.50
C ASN A 95 3.43 25.27 10.86
N ASP A 96 2.56 24.43 10.29
CA ASP A 96 1.31 24.79 9.62
C ASP A 96 0.10 24.46 10.51
N ALA A 97 -1.09 24.96 10.13
CA ALA A 97 -2.31 24.80 10.93
C ALA A 97 -2.80 23.36 11.05
N ASP A 98 -2.34 22.46 10.17
CA ASP A 98 -2.70 21.03 10.19
C ASP A 98 -1.65 20.18 10.94
N ALA A 99 -0.64 20.80 11.54
CA ALA A 99 0.35 20.13 12.39
C ALA A 99 -0.22 19.85 13.79
N VAL A 100 0.12 18.69 14.35
CA VAL A 100 -0.30 18.29 15.70
C VAL A 100 0.79 18.59 16.74
N VAL A 101 2.06 18.55 16.32
CA VAL A 101 3.23 18.83 17.16
C VAL A 101 4.20 19.73 16.40
N ASP A 102 5.02 20.48 17.12
CA ASP A 102 6.07 21.32 16.53
C ASP A 102 7.39 20.54 16.38
N ALA A 103 8.48 21.24 16.04
CA ALA A 103 9.79 20.63 15.81
C ALA A 103 10.45 20.07 17.09
N GLU A 104 9.94 20.41 18.27
CA GLU A 104 10.41 19.95 19.59
C GLU A 104 9.50 18.87 20.22
N LEU A 105 8.43 18.48 19.50
CA LEU A 105 7.34 17.57 19.91
C LEU A 105 6.31 18.22 20.84
#